data_AF-A0A3D2QES1-F1
#
_entry.id   AF-A0A3D2QES1-F1
#
_cell.length_a   1.000
_cell.length_b   1.000
_cell.length_c   1.000
_cell.angle_alpha   90.00
_cell.angle_beta   90.00
_cell.angle_gamma   90.00
#
_symmetry.space_group_name_H-M   'P 1'
#
loop_
_entity.id
_entity.type
_entity.pdbx_description
1 polymer ?
#
loop_
_entity_poly.entity_id
_entity_poly.type
_entity_poly.pdbx_seq_one_letter_code
_entity_poly.pdbx_strand_id
1 'polypeptide(L)'
;MQDNMIIKGARQHNLKNINLEIPRNKLVVITGVSGSGKSSLAFDTIYAEGQRRYVESLSAYARQFLGKMDKPDVDYIEGLSPAISIDQKTAGRNPRSTVGTVTEIYDYLRLLFARAGEPHCPKCGRLIERQTPQQIVDQVLALPEETKFIIMAPLVYGRKGEHKDILDNMRSAGYVRVLVDGAIRTLDEDIRLDKKKKHRISVVIDRMKVRDGIRQRLSDSVETALKLSDGLVEILLPGTGKNGGPDEVRVYSERFACPDCGISLPEIEPRLFSFNAPYGACPTCGGLGVNMEYDWDRIMPDKEKSFRDGAIDVKGVLADRAVKIFRGTIDFRNGSAGSVGDEQEDVLLLDEDVINKTVPVILCEEEDVDGRHGASIGRLSEDILFYLATRGIGEKEAQRLMLRGRLAGIARAIPDEETVKLIDAAIDRYGSDGESD
;
A
#
# COMPACT_ATOMS: atom_id res chain seq x y z
N MET A 1 31.80 22.59 33.98
CA MET A 1 31.80 21.98 32.63
C MET A 1 32.90 22.65 31.84
N GLN A 2 33.69 21.91 31.06
CA GLN A 2 34.60 22.55 30.11
C GLN A 2 33.79 23.24 29.01
N ASP A 3 34.14 24.50 28.73
CA ASP A 3 33.44 25.34 27.75
C ASP A 3 33.84 25.01 26.30
N ASN A 4 34.96 24.31 26.11
CA ASN A 4 35.51 23.94 24.80
C ASN A 4 35.62 22.41 24.63
N MET A 5 35.48 21.96 23.38
CA MET A 5 35.85 20.63 22.91
C MET A 5 37.28 20.71 22.37
N ILE A 6 38.17 19.88 22.91
CA ILE A 6 39.60 19.90 22.59
C ILE A 6 39.91 18.68 21.73
N ILE A 7 40.52 18.90 20.56
CA ILE A 7 40.97 17.86 19.63
C ILE A 7 42.48 17.96 19.53
N LYS A 8 43.19 16.85 19.77
CA LYS A 8 44.64 16.76 19.61
C LYS A 8 45.02 15.66 18.63
N GLY A 9 45.92 16.00 17.71
CA GLY A 9 46.53 15.09 16.75
C GLY A 9 45.57 14.39 15.80
N ALA A 10 44.59 15.12 15.24
CA ALA A 10 43.70 14.53 14.23
C ALA A 10 44.43 14.33 12.90
N ARG A 11 44.42 13.09 12.40
CA ARG A 11 45.16 12.62 11.21
C ARG A 11 44.30 11.84 10.20
N GLN A 12 43.00 11.73 10.45
CA GLN A 12 42.08 11.04 9.55
C GLN A 12 42.18 11.57 8.10
N HIS A 13 42.35 10.65 7.14
CA HIS A 13 42.55 10.96 5.72
C HIS A 13 43.71 11.93 5.45
N ASN A 14 43.41 13.17 5.04
CA ASN A 14 44.41 14.16 4.66
C ASN A 14 44.73 15.18 5.76
N LEU A 15 44.16 15.02 6.97
CA LEU A 15 44.46 15.87 8.11
C LEU A 15 45.93 15.75 8.52
N LYS A 16 46.57 16.89 8.77
CA LYS A 16 48.02 16.97 9.03
C LYS A 16 48.34 17.08 10.53
N ASN A 17 47.87 16.10 11.31
CA ASN A 17 48.10 16.03 12.75
C ASN A 17 47.66 17.30 13.49
N ILE A 18 46.44 17.74 13.23
CA ILE A 18 45.95 19.05 13.66
C ILE A 18 45.46 19.05 15.11
N ASN A 19 45.64 20.19 15.78
CA ASN A 19 45.14 20.45 17.13
C ASN A 19 44.15 21.61 17.09
N LEU A 20 42.96 21.45 17.67
CA LEU A 20 41.88 22.42 17.60
C LEU A 20 41.15 22.53 18.94
N GLU A 21 40.64 23.72 19.22
CA GLU A 21 39.68 23.96 20.30
C GLU A 21 38.40 24.53 19.70
N ILE A 22 37.27 23.87 19.95
CA ILE A 22 35.97 24.23 19.40
C ILE A 22 35.04 24.61 20.55
N PRO A 23 34.47 25.83 20.58
CA PRO A 23 33.57 26.23 21.65
C PRO A 23 32.28 25.40 21.64
N ARG A 24 31.88 24.90 22.80
CA ARG A 24 30.64 24.11 22.96
C ARG A 24 29.43 25.04 23.04
N ASN A 25 28.24 24.50 22.73
CA ASN A 25 26.97 25.22 22.77
C ASN A 25 26.93 26.47 21.86
N LYS A 26 27.69 26.43 20.76
CA LYS A 26 27.72 27.46 19.72
C LYS A 26 27.44 26.83 18.37
N LEU A 27 26.92 27.64 17.45
CA LEU A 27 26.88 27.28 16.03
C LEU A 27 28.29 27.46 15.46
N VAL A 28 28.98 26.35 15.22
CA VAL A 28 30.33 26.33 14.68
C VAL A 28 30.28 25.97 13.19
N VAL A 29 30.89 26.80 12.35
CA VAL A 29 30.95 26.60 10.91
C VAL A 29 32.37 26.23 10.50
N ILE A 30 32.55 25.04 9.93
CA ILE A 30 33.82 24.60 9.34
C ILE A 30 33.79 24.95 7.84
N THR A 31 34.72 25.79 7.39
CA THR A 31 34.78 26.28 6.01
C THR A 31 36.16 26.04 5.37
N GLY A 32 36.24 26.14 4.05
CA GLY A 32 37.46 25.88 3.27
C GLY A 32 37.18 25.28 1.88
N VAL A 33 38.19 25.30 1.01
CA VAL A 33 38.10 24.78 -0.38
C VAL A 33 37.76 23.29 -0.43
N SER A 34 37.20 22.80 -1.54
CA SER A 34 36.94 21.37 -1.73
C SER A 34 38.22 20.55 -1.52
N GLY A 35 38.11 19.40 -0.85
CA GLY A 35 39.27 18.57 -0.50
C GLY A 35 40.14 19.08 0.66
N SER A 36 39.82 20.20 1.31
CA SER A 36 40.64 20.73 2.43
C SER A 36 40.59 19.93 3.74
N GLY A 37 39.89 18.78 3.78
CA GLY A 37 39.75 17.95 4.98
C GLY A 37 38.59 18.31 5.92
N LYS A 38 37.64 19.17 5.48
CA LYS A 38 36.46 19.55 6.29
C LYS A 38 35.63 18.34 6.72
N SER A 39 35.28 17.49 5.76
CA SER A 39 34.48 16.28 6.01
C SER A 39 35.26 15.28 6.85
N SER A 40 36.56 15.15 6.62
CA SER A 40 37.45 14.30 7.41
C SER A 40 37.51 14.71 8.88
N LEU A 41 37.49 16.02 9.16
CA LEU A 41 37.40 16.52 10.54
C LEU A 41 35.98 16.37 11.11
N ALA A 42 34.95 16.80 10.39
CA ALA A 42 33.58 16.87 10.91
C ALA A 42 32.92 15.49 11.04
N PHE A 43 32.91 14.71 9.96
CA PHE A 43 32.22 13.42 9.87
C PHE A 43 33.13 12.27 10.29
N ASP A 44 34.32 12.17 9.67
CA ASP A 44 35.18 10.99 9.84
C ASP A 44 35.99 11.02 11.15
N THR A 45 36.04 12.16 11.85
CA THR A 45 36.73 12.29 13.15
C THR A 45 35.76 12.63 14.28
N ILE A 46 35.15 13.82 14.28
CA ILE A 46 34.33 14.31 15.41
C ILE A 46 33.05 13.49 15.56
N TYR A 47 32.26 13.36 14.48
CA TYR A 47 31.03 12.58 14.49
C TYR A 47 31.30 11.09 14.74
N ALA A 48 32.26 10.50 14.00
CA ALA A 48 32.64 9.10 14.17
C ALA A 48 33.03 8.77 15.62
N GLU A 49 33.90 9.58 16.25
CA GLU A 49 34.30 9.37 17.64
C GLU A 49 33.14 9.60 18.62
N GLY A 50 32.27 10.58 18.33
CA GLY A 50 31.10 10.89 19.17
C GLY A 50 30.07 9.77 19.16
N GLN A 51 29.79 9.21 17.98
CA GLN A 51 28.92 8.05 17.81
C GLN A 51 29.55 6.80 18.42
N ARG A 52 30.85 6.52 18.17
CA ARG A 52 31.57 5.38 18.75
C ARG A 52 31.50 5.37 20.28
N ARG A 53 31.86 6.48 20.93
CA ARG A 53 31.81 6.60 22.40
C ARG A 53 30.40 6.41 22.97
N TYR A 54 29.39 6.94 22.26
CA TYR A 54 28.00 6.76 22.67
C TYR A 54 27.57 5.29 22.57
N VAL A 55 27.87 4.63 21.45
CA VAL A 55 27.58 3.19 21.26
C VAL A 55 28.33 2.31 22.26
N GLU A 56 29.57 2.67 22.62
CA GLU A 56 30.36 1.96 23.62
C GLU A 56 29.75 2.02 25.04
N SER A 57 28.98 3.08 25.34
CA SER A 57 28.24 3.21 26.59
C SER A 57 26.96 2.37 26.64
N LEU A 58 26.50 1.83 25.49
CA LEU A 58 25.32 0.97 25.43
C LEU A 58 25.61 -0.45 25.96
N SER A 59 24.54 -1.22 26.15
CA SER A 59 24.60 -2.60 26.65
C SER A 59 25.53 -3.48 25.79
N ALA A 60 26.13 -4.49 26.41
CA ALA A 60 27.01 -5.43 25.72
C ALA A 60 26.33 -6.12 24.52
N TYR A 61 25.02 -6.33 24.60
CA TYR A 61 24.19 -6.85 23.50
C TYR A 61 24.05 -5.83 22.35
N ALA A 62 23.74 -4.56 22.63
CA ALA A 62 23.61 -3.54 21.59
C ALA A 62 24.92 -3.32 20.81
N ARG A 63 26.07 -3.46 21.48
CA ARG A 63 27.40 -3.42 20.85
C ARG A 63 27.65 -4.55 19.85
N GLN A 64 26.98 -5.70 19.97
CA GLN A 64 27.11 -6.78 18.99
C GLN A 64 26.44 -6.45 17.66
N PHE A 65 25.37 -5.65 17.66
CA PHE A 65 24.58 -5.33 16.46
C PHE A 65 25.03 -4.05 15.76
N LEU A 66 25.53 -3.07 16.51
CA LEU A 66 25.84 -1.74 15.96
C LEU A 66 27.16 -1.66 15.17
N GLY A 67 27.82 -2.80 14.95
CA GLY A 67 29.11 -2.87 14.26
C GLY A 67 30.23 -2.23 15.09
N LYS A 68 31.47 -2.72 14.91
CA LYS A 68 32.63 -1.98 15.40
C LYS A 68 32.85 -0.82 14.43
N MET A 69 32.49 0.39 14.82
CA MET A 69 32.93 1.57 14.07
C MET A 69 34.44 1.67 14.22
N ASP A 70 35.14 1.88 13.11
CA ASP A 70 36.58 2.07 13.13
C ASP A 70 36.91 3.29 14.00
N LYS A 71 37.89 3.11 14.88
CA LYS A 71 38.37 4.21 15.70
C LYS A 71 39.09 5.20 14.78
N PRO A 72 38.67 6.48 14.73
CA PRO A 72 39.34 7.46 13.89
C PRO A 72 40.77 7.72 14.35
N ASP A 73 41.65 8.09 13.41
CA ASP A 73 43.04 8.41 13.71
C ASP A 73 43.15 9.80 14.34
N VAL A 74 43.04 9.82 15.68
CA VAL A 74 43.18 10.99 16.53
C VAL A 74 43.80 10.58 17.86
N ASP A 75 44.71 11.38 18.39
CA ASP A 75 45.36 11.08 19.68
C ASP A 75 44.37 11.22 20.83
N TYR A 76 43.64 12.33 20.86
CA TYR A 76 42.78 12.67 21.98
C TYR A 76 41.67 13.64 21.59
N ILE A 77 40.45 13.37 22.09
CA ILE A 77 39.33 14.32 22.05
C ILE A 77 38.70 14.40 23.43
N GLU A 78 38.59 15.61 23.98
CA GLU A 78 37.94 15.94 25.25
C GLU A 78 36.70 16.82 25.03
N GLY A 79 35.72 16.72 25.92
CA GLY A 79 34.51 17.54 25.85
C GLY A 79 33.54 17.16 24.71
N LEU A 80 33.73 15.99 24.09
CA LEU A 80 32.86 15.50 23.01
C LEU A 80 31.50 15.05 23.54
N SER A 81 30.43 15.49 22.87
CA SER A 81 29.05 15.07 23.17
C SER A 81 28.64 13.92 22.25
N PRO A 82 27.60 13.13 22.58
CA PRO A 82 26.98 12.23 21.61
C PRO A 82 26.64 13.01 20.33
N ALA A 83 27.06 12.48 19.20
CA ALA A 83 26.99 13.18 17.92
C ALA A 83 25.92 12.57 17.01
N ILE A 84 25.23 13.41 16.26
CA ILE A 84 24.25 13.03 15.23
C ILE A 84 24.70 13.66 13.93
N SER A 85 24.77 12.85 12.87
CA SER A 85 25.03 13.35 11.52
C SER A 85 23.70 13.65 10.85
N ILE A 86 23.63 14.81 10.21
CA ILE A 86 22.55 15.17 9.29
C ILE A 86 23.25 15.49 7.98
N ASP A 87 23.30 14.50 7.08
CA ASP A 87 23.87 14.64 5.75
C ASP A 87 22.76 14.59 4.69
N GLN A 88 23.13 14.86 3.43
CA GLN A 88 22.22 14.76 2.30
C GLN A 88 22.16 13.34 1.73
N LYS A 89 22.72 12.33 2.40
CA LYS A 89 22.64 10.96 1.89
C LYS A 89 21.19 10.52 1.99
N THR A 90 20.55 10.35 0.84
CA THR A 90 19.15 9.94 0.75
C THR A 90 18.99 8.63 1.52
N ALA A 91 18.14 8.62 2.56
CA ALA A 91 17.67 7.37 3.13
C ALA A 91 17.14 6.50 1.98
N GLY A 92 17.53 5.22 1.94
CA GLY A 92 17.22 4.32 0.82
C GLY A 92 15.76 4.41 0.39
N ARG A 93 15.51 4.31 -0.91
CA ARG A 93 14.16 4.39 -1.49
C ARG A 93 13.35 3.15 -1.13
N ASN A 94 12.70 3.18 0.03
CA ASN A 94 11.67 2.21 0.36
C ASN A 94 10.33 2.74 -0.19
N PRO A 95 9.64 2.02 -1.09
CA PRO A 95 8.38 2.47 -1.68
C PRO A 95 7.25 2.68 -0.66
N ARG A 96 7.41 2.17 0.57
CA ARG A 96 6.46 2.35 1.68
C ARG A 96 6.81 3.51 2.62
N SER A 97 7.96 4.16 2.42
CA SER A 97 8.36 5.32 3.20
C SER A 97 7.82 6.58 2.57
N THR A 98 6.94 7.27 3.29
CA THR A 98 6.40 8.58 2.93
C THR A 98 6.96 9.65 3.86
N VAL A 99 6.78 10.93 3.51
CA VAL A 99 7.11 12.05 4.40
C VAL A 99 6.45 11.87 5.77
N GLY A 100 5.19 11.43 5.81
CA GLY A 100 4.46 11.21 7.05
C GLY A 100 5.03 10.10 7.92
N THR A 101 5.55 9.01 7.33
CA THR A 101 6.19 7.94 8.11
C THR A 101 7.58 8.32 8.60
N VAL A 102 8.34 9.09 7.81
CA VAL A 102 9.71 9.50 8.18
C VAL A 102 9.69 10.55 9.29
N THR A 103 8.67 11.41 9.31
CA THR A 103 8.48 12.45 10.33
C THR A 103 7.65 11.98 11.52
N GLU A 104 7.22 10.71 11.55
CA GLU A 104 6.29 10.13 12.53
C GLU A 104 4.91 10.83 12.63
N ILE A 105 4.66 11.89 11.85
CA ILE A 105 3.36 12.59 11.80
C ILE A 105 2.23 11.62 11.46
N TYR A 106 2.49 10.66 10.56
CA TYR A 106 1.50 9.66 10.20
C TYR A 106 1.10 8.79 11.40
N ASP A 107 2.00 8.53 12.34
CA ASP A 107 1.69 7.71 13.53
C ASP A 107 0.74 8.44 14.47
N TYR A 108 0.91 9.76 14.61
CA TYR A 108 -0.05 10.61 15.31
C TYR A 108 -1.39 10.68 14.58
N LEU A 109 -1.40 10.74 13.24
CA LEU A 109 -2.65 10.68 12.47
C LEU A 109 -3.37 9.36 12.70
N ARG A 110 -2.67 8.22 12.71
CA ARG A 110 -3.27 6.91 13.01
C ARG A 110 -3.91 6.88 14.39
N LEU A 111 -3.26 7.48 15.39
CA LEU A 111 -3.82 7.62 16.74
C LEU A 111 -5.05 8.54 16.76
N LEU A 112 -4.99 9.68 16.07
CA LEU A 112 -6.08 10.64 15.98
C LEU A 112 -7.33 10.00 15.36
N PHE A 113 -7.19 9.36 14.20
CA PHE A 113 -8.29 8.71 13.51
C PHE A 113 -8.85 7.53 14.32
N ALA A 114 -8.01 6.79 15.06
CA ALA A 114 -8.50 5.72 15.91
C ALA A 114 -9.27 6.21 17.14
N ARG A 115 -8.96 7.40 17.66
CA ARG A 115 -9.56 7.94 18.89
C ARG A 115 -10.74 8.88 18.66
N ALA A 116 -10.69 9.66 17.58
CA ALA A 116 -11.66 10.71 17.30
C ALA A 116 -12.34 10.55 15.92
N GLY A 117 -11.95 9.55 15.13
CA GLY A 117 -12.56 9.30 13.82
C GLY A 117 -13.94 8.68 13.96
N GLU A 118 -14.91 9.24 13.26
CA GLU A 118 -16.26 8.69 13.13
C GLU A 118 -16.31 7.71 11.95
N PRO A 119 -16.50 6.40 12.18
CA PRO A 119 -16.49 5.44 11.09
C PRO A 119 -17.80 5.46 10.32
N HIS A 120 -17.69 5.37 9.00
CA HIS A 120 -18.83 5.39 8.09
C HIS A 120 -18.90 4.10 7.27
N CYS A 121 -20.11 3.69 6.91
CA CYS A 121 -20.31 2.54 6.04
C CYS A 121 -19.82 2.84 4.62
N PRO A 122 -18.89 2.06 4.05
CA PRO A 122 -18.34 2.34 2.71
C PRO A 122 -19.37 2.17 1.57
N LYS A 123 -20.51 1.53 1.83
CA LYS A 123 -21.55 1.28 0.83
C LYS A 123 -22.68 2.31 0.85
N CYS A 124 -23.14 2.74 2.03
CA CYS A 124 -24.27 3.66 2.16
C CYS A 124 -23.93 4.99 2.83
N GLY A 125 -22.71 5.17 3.33
CA GLY A 125 -22.23 6.42 3.93
C GLY A 125 -22.81 6.74 5.31
N ARG A 126 -23.59 5.85 5.94
CA ARG A 126 -24.11 6.10 7.30
C ARG A 126 -23.03 5.94 8.37
N LEU A 127 -23.14 6.71 9.43
CA LEU A 127 -22.37 6.55 10.66
C LEU A 127 -22.56 5.13 11.23
N ILE A 128 -21.45 4.51 11.62
CA ILE A 128 -21.43 3.23 12.31
C ILE A 128 -21.06 3.50 13.76
N GLU A 129 -21.99 3.26 14.68
CA GLU A 129 -21.75 3.45 16.10
C GLU A 129 -21.75 2.11 16.83
N ARG A 130 -20.78 1.94 17.73
CA ARG A 130 -20.79 0.87 18.73
C ARG A 130 -21.44 1.40 20.00
N GLN A 131 -22.44 0.71 20.51
CA GLN A 131 -23.09 1.08 21.77
C GLN A 131 -23.12 -0.12 22.71
N THR A 132 -22.80 0.10 23.99
CA THR A 132 -22.94 -0.96 25.00
C THR A 132 -24.42 -1.22 25.28
N PRO A 133 -24.80 -2.42 25.78
CA PRO A 133 -26.17 -2.70 26.18
C PRO A 133 -26.74 -1.61 27.12
N GLN A 134 -25.91 -1.14 28.06
CA GLN A 134 -26.28 -0.07 28.99
C GLN A 134 -26.55 1.27 28.28
N GLN A 135 -25.73 1.66 27.30
CA GLN A 135 -25.95 2.88 26.53
C GLN A 135 -27.25 2.81 25.71
N ILE A 136 -27.56 1.64 25.14
CA ILE A 136 -28.82 1.41 24.42
C ILE A 136 -30.00 1.56 25.39
N VAL A 137 -29.92 0.94 26.57
CA VAL A 137 -30.93 1.05 27.64
C VAL A 137 -31.14 2.52 28.03
N ASP A 138 -30.06 3.27 28.24
CA ASP A 138 -30.11 4.67 28.64
C ASP A 138 -30.75 5.56 27.56
N GLN A 139 -30.46 5.31 26.28
CA GLN A 139 -31.09 6.02 25.16
C GLN A 139 -32.59 5.71 25.04
N VAL A 140 -33.00 4.47 25.28
CA VAL A 140 -34.42 4.09 25.28
C VAL A 140 -35.15 4.70 26.48
N LEU A 141 -34.53 4.77 27.66
CA LEU A 141 -35.09 5.42 28.85
C LEU A 141 -35.15 6.95 28.74
N ALA A 142 -34.35 7.57 27.87
CA ALA A 142 -34.40 9.00 27.59
C ALA A 142 -35.62 9.42 26.75
N LEU A 143 -36.40 8.47 26.24
CA LEU A 143 -37.67 8.76 25.57
C LEU A 143 -38.71 9.33 26.55
N PRO A 144 -39.72 10.08 26.09
CA PRO A 144 -40.76 10.64 26.95
C PRO A 144 -41.49 9.56 27.77
N GLU A 145 -41.91 9.92 28.99
CA GLU A 145 -42.66 9.03 29.86
C GLU A 145 -43.93 8.49 29.16
N GLU A 146 -44.32 7.25 29.47
CA GLU A 146 -45.42 6.50 28.85
C GLU A 146 -45.25 6.18 27.35
N THR A 147 -44.10 6.49 26.73
CA THR A 147 -43.81 6.06 25.35
C THR A 147 -43.80 4.54 25.26
N LYS A 148 -44.65 3.97 24.40
CA LYS A 148 -44.69 2.52 24.13
C LYS A 148 -43.62 2.16 23.11
N PHE A 149 -42.95 1.04 23.30
CA PHE A 149 -41.96 0.54 22.36
C PHE A 149 -41.91 -1.00 22.37
N ILE A 150 -41.38 -1.57 21.30
CA ILE A 150 -41.26 -3.01 21.11
C ILE A 150 -39.79 -3.29 20.81
N ILE A 151 -39.19 -4.19 21.59
CA ILE A 151 -37.82 -4.64 21.42
C ILE A 151 -37.84 -5.87 20.53
N MET A 152 -37.00 -5.85 19.50
CA MET A 152 -36.94 -6.91 18.52
C MET A 152 -35.49 -7.29 18.22
N ALA A 153 -35.28 -8.56 17.90
CA ALA A 153 -34.02 -9.09 17.42
C ALA A 153 -34.10 -9.28 15.90
N PRO A 154 -33.37 -8.50 15.08
CA PRO A 154 -33.38 -8.64 13.63
C PRO A 154 -32.64 -9.91 13.20
N LEU A 155 -33.36 -10.93 12.74
CA LEU A 155 -32.77 -12.19 12.29
C LEU A 155 -32.40 -12.16 10.81
N VAL A 156 -33.21 -11.47 10.01
CA VAL A 156 -33.00 -11.31 8.57
C VAL A 156 -33.14 -9.85 8.21
N TYR A 157 -32.09 -9.30 7.58
CA TYR A 157 -32.08 -7.92 7.13
C TYR A 157 -31.86 -7.84 5.61
N GLY A 158 -32.93 -7.62 4.85
CA GLY A 158 -32.86 -7.35 3.41
C GLY A 158 -32.30 -8.50 2.57
N ARG A 159 -32.42 -9.76 3.02
CA ARG A 159 -31.93 -10.95 2.31
C ARG A 159 -33.06 -11.67 1.57
N LYS A 160 -32.74 -12.19 0.39
CA LYS A 160 -33.67 -13.01 -0.40
C LYS A 160 -33.77 -14.42 0.16
N GLY A 161 -34.96 -15.00 0.15
CA GLY A 161 -35.18 -16.38 0.60
C GLY A 161 -36.52 -16.56 1.31
N GLU A 162 -36.93 -17.82 1.48
CA GLU A 162 -38.18 -18.16 2.19
C GLU A 162 -38.01 -18.16 3.71
N HIS A 163 -36.77 -18.29 4.21
CA HIS A 163 -36.38 -18.22 5.62
C HIS A 163 -37.22 -19.08 6.59
N LYS A 164 -37.81 -20.18 6.11
CA LYS A 164 -38.65 -21.09 6.92
C LYS A 164 -37.91 -21.66 8.12
N ASP A 165 -36.67 -22.14 7.91
CA ASP A 165 -35.85 -22.70 8.98
C ASP A 165 -35.65 -21.69 10.13
N ILE A 166 -35.50 -20.40 9.81
CA ILE A 166 -35.33 -19.34 10.81
C ILE A 166 -36.64 -19.16 11.60
N LEU A 167 -37.79 -19.13 10.93
CA LEU A 167 -39.10 -19.00 11.58
C LEU A 167 -39.43 -20.21 12.45
N ASP A 168 -39.17 -21.42 11.97
CA ASP A 168 -39.41 -22.67 12.70
C ASP A 168 -38.50 -22.82 13.92
N ASN A 169 -37.23 -22.41 13.81
CA ASN A 169 -36.30 -22.36 14.94
C ASN A 169 -36.79 -21.40 16.03
N MET A 170 -37.32 -20.23 15.65
CA MET A 170 -37.84 -19.26 16.61
C MET A 170 -39.15 -19.72 17.25
N ARG A 171 -40.02 -20.38 16.49
CA ARG A 171 -41.23 -21.04 17.02
C ARG A 171 -40.84 -22.11 18.05
N SER A 172 -39.85 -22.94 17.73
CA SER A 172 -39.35 -24.00 18.62
C SER A 172 -38.67 -23.45 19.87
N ALA A 173 -38.03 -22.28 19.78
CA ALA A 173 -37.45 -21.56 20.91
C ALA A 173 -38.50 -20.86 21.80
N GLY A 174 -39.79 -20.93 21.47
CA GLY A 174 -40.89 -20.41 22.29
C GLY A 174 -41.26 -18.95 22.02
N TYR A 175 -40.75 -18.33 20.96
CA TYR A 175 -41.16 -16.99 20.57
C TYR A 175 -42.54 -17.03 19.89
N VAL A 176 -43.38 -16.04 20.17
CA VAL A 176 -44.78 -16.01 19.69
C VAL A 176 -44.98 -15.02 18.53
N ARG A 177 -44.23 -13.93 18.49
CA ARG A 177 -44.46 -12.83 17.55
C ARG A 177 -43.21 -12.50 16.74
N VAL A 178 -43.44 -12.16 15.48
CA VAL A 178 -42.39 -11.77 14.53
C VAL A 178 -42.88 -10.60 13.69
N LEU A 179 -42.02 -9.62 13.45
CA LEU A 179 -42.24 -8.56 12.47
C LEU A 179 -41.67 -9.04 11.13
N VAL A 180 -42.52 -9.11 10.11
CA VAL A 180 -42.16 -9.53 8.77
C VAL A 180 -42.56 -8.44 7.80
N ASP A 181 -41.59 -7.83 7.12
CA ASP A 181 -41.78 -6.75 6.14
C ASP A 181 -42.69 -5.62 6.63
N GLY A 182 -42.56 -5.25 7.91
CA GLY A 182 -43.32 -4.17 8.55
C GLY A 182 -44.66 -4.57 9.17
N ALA A 183 -45.08 -5.84 9.05
CA ALA A 183 -46.30 -6.34 9.69
C ALA A 183 -45.98 -7.32 10.82
N ILE A 184 -46.53 -7.08 12.02
CA ILE A 184 -46.41 -8.02 13.14
C ILE A 184 -47.36 -9.20 12.89
N ARG A 185 -46.81 -10.42 12.90
CA ARG A 185 -47.52 -11.68 12.73
C ARG A 185 -47.25 -12.62 13.90
N THR A 186 -48.11 -13.61 14.07
CA THR A 186 -47.92 -14.68 15.05
C THR A 186 -47.11 -15.79 14.41
N LEU A 187 -46.11 -16.32 15.11
CA LEU A 187 -45.28 -17.41 14.60
C LEU A 187 -46.07 -18.70 14.40
N ASP A 188 -47.26 -18.87 14.97
CA ASP A 188 -48.15 -20.02 14.75
C ASP A 188 -48.89 -20.00 13.40
N GLU A 189 -48.92 -18.85 12.73
CA GLU A 189 -49.52 -18.70 11.40
C GLU A 189 -48.60 -19.32 10.32
N ASP A 190 -49.17 -19.75 9.19
CA ASP A 190 -48.38 -20.19 8.02
C ASP A 190 -47.81 -18.97 7.27
N ILE A 191 -46.59 -18.55 7.67
CA ILE A 191 -45.89 -17.42 7.06
C ILE A 191 -45.13 -17.89 5.81
N ARG A 192 -45.66 -17.59 4.63
CA ARG A 192 -45.01 -17.88 3.34
C ARG A 192 -44.34 -16.65 2.76
N LEU A 193 -43.02 -16.72 2.59
CA LEU A 193 -42.19 -15.67 1.99
C LEU A 193 -41.77 -16.04 0.56
N ASP A 194 -41.52 -15.03 -0.27
CA ASP A 194 -41.15 -15.22 -1.67
C ASP A 194 -39.62 -15.35 -1.80
N LYS A 195 -39.16 -16.51 -2.27
CA LYS A 195 -37.73 -16.80 -2.45
C LYS A 195 -36.96 -15.74 -3.26
N LYS A 196 -37.62 -15.00 -4.17
CA LYS A 196 -36.98 -14.02 -5.06
C LYS A 196 -36.95 -12.61 -4.47
N LYS A 197 -37.73 -12.32 -3.44
CA LYS A 197 -37.83 -10.99 -2.81
C LYS A 197 -36.96 -10.90 -1.57
N LYS A 198 -36.49 -9.69 -1.28
CA LYS A 198 -35.74 -9.40 -0.06
C LYS A 198 -36.75 -9.22 1.08
N HIS A 199 -36.48 -9.85 2.20
CA HIS A 199 -37.34 -9.80 3.38
C HIS A 199 -36.60 -9.21 4.58
N ARG A 200 -37.35 -8.60 5.49
CA ARG A 200 -36.89 -8.18 6.82
C ARG A 200 -37.70 -8.92 7.87
N ILE A 201 -37.02 -9.65 8.75
CA ILE A 201 -37.63 -10.50 9.78
C ILE A 201 -37.00 -10.19 11.12
N SER A 202 -37.80 -9.69 12.06
CA SER A 202 -37.35 -9.38 13.42
C SER A 202 -38.26 -10.06 14.45
N VAL A 203 -37.70 -10.88 15.33
CA VAL A 203 -38.49 -11.53 16.38
C VAL A 203 -38.77 -10.54 17.50
N VAL A 204 -40.00 -10.52 18.00
CA VAL A 204 -40.39 -9.66 19.12
C VAL A 204 -39.94 -10.31 20.42
N ILE A 205 -39.09 -9.61 21.16
CA ILE A 205 -38.54 -10.07 22.45
C ILE A 205 -39.44 -9.60 23.59
N ASP A 206 -39.72 -8.30 23.66
CA ASP A 206 -40.58 -7.74 24.70
C ASP A 206 -41.32 -6.49 24.18
N ARG A 207 -42.44 -6.16 24.82
CA ARG A 207 -43.21 -4.93 24.58
C ARG A 207 -43.36 -4.20 25.91
N MET A 208 -42.88 -2.97 25.95
CA MET A 208 -42.82 -2.17 27.17
C MET A 208 -43.27 -0.73 26.92
N LYS A 209 -43.34 0.03 28.01
CA LYS A 209 -43.53 1.47 27.99
C LYS A 209 -42.59 2.12 29.00
N VAL A 210 -42.10 3.30 28.68
CA VAL A 210 -41.18 4.06 29.54
C VAL A 210 -41.87 4.44 30.84
N ARG A 211 -41.33 3.95 31.96
CA ARG A 211 -41.78 4.18 33.34
C ARG A 211 -40.62 4.03 34.30
N ASP A 212 -40.76 4.60 35.50
CA ASP A 212 -39.81 4.36 36.58
C ASP A 212 -39.76 2.88 36.97
N GLY A 213 -38.55 2.36 37.16
CA GLY A 213 -38.30 0.98 37.60
C GLY A 213 -38.20 -0.09 36.48
N ILE A 214 -38.37 0.26 35.20
CA ILE A 214 -38.29 -0.75 34.11
C ILE A 214 -36.86 -1.13 33.67
N ARG A 215 -35.84 -0.46 34.22
CA ARG A 215 -34.45 -0.54 33.73
C ARG A 215 -33.91 -1.96 33.67
N GLN A 216 -34.13 -2.76 34.71
CA GLN A 216 -33.62 -4.12 34.77
C GLN A 216 -34.25 -5.01 33.70
N ARG A 217 -35.58 -4.97 33.57
CA ARG A 217 -36.32 -5.70 32.53
C ARG A 217 -35.92 -5.28 31.12
N LEU A 218 -35.69 -3.98 30.91
CA LEU A 218 -35.21 -3.43 29.65
C LEU A 218 -33.81 -3.94 29.32
N SER A 219 -32.90 -3.93 30.29
CA SER A 219 -31.55 -4.48 30.13
C SER A 219 -31.58 -5.96 29.73
N ASP A 220 -32.36 -6.78 30.45
CA ASP A 220 -32.48 -8.22 30.17
C ASP A 220 -33.01 -8.48 28.75
N SER A 221 -33.98 -7.67 28.31
CA SER A 221 -34.57 -7.77 26.97
C SER A 221 -33.61 -7.32 25.86
N VAL A 222 -32.85 -6.24 26.09
CA VAL A 222 -31.84 -5.76 25.15
C VAL A 222 -30.71 -6.77 25.01
N GLU A 223 -30.20 -7.32 26.11
CA GLU A 223 -29.18 -8.38 26.08
C GLU A 223 -29.67 -9.63 25.34
N THR A 224 -30.93 -10.02 25.57
CA THR A 224 -31.54 -11.16 24.87
C THR A 224 -31.61 -10.91 23.38
N ALA A 225 -32.01 -9.70 22.96
CA ALA A 225 -32.08 -9.33 21.54
C ALA A 225 -30.69 -9.33 20.87
N LEU A 226 -29.70 -8.74 21.54
CA LEU A 226 -28.31 -8.70 21.08
C LEU A 226 -27.74 -10.12 20.92
N LYS A 227 -27.95 -11.00 21.91
CA LYS A 227 -27.50 -12.41 21.84
C LYS A 227 -28.18 -13.17 20.69
N LEU A 228 -29.46 -12.93 20.45
CA LEU A 228 -30.23 -13.66 19.42
C LEU A 228 -29.89 -13.22 17.99
N SER A 229 -29.42 -11.98 17.79
CA SER A 229 -29.17 -11.39 16.47
C SER A 229 -27.73 -10.94 16.26
N ASP A 230 -26.78 -11.60 16.92
CA ASP A 230 -25.32 -11.40 16.78
C ASP A 230 -24.86 -9.93 16.99
N GLY A 231 -25.43 -9.27 18.00
CA GLY A 231 -25.06 -7.92 18.43
C GLY A 231 -25.88 -6.80 17.79
N LEU A 232 -27.10 -7.08 17.32
CA LEU A 232 -28.06 -6.08 16.85
C LEU A 232 -29.32 -6.04 17.74
N VAL A 233 -30.00 -4.91 17.76
CA VAL A 233 -31.32 -4.79 18.40
C VAL A 233 -32.12 -3.70 17.70
N GLU A 234 -33.40 -3.96 17.47
CA GLU A 234 -34.33 -2.99 16.90
C GLU A 234 -35.35 -2.56 17.94
N ILE A 235 -35.57 -1.26 18.05
CA ILE A 235 -36.61 -0.66 18.88
C ILE A 235 -37.64 -0.05 17.95
N LEU A 236 -38.82 -0.66 17.91
CA LEU A 236 -39.98 -0.16 17.18
C LEU A 236 -40.79 0.76 18.09
N LEU A 237 -40.95 2.01 17.67
CA LEU A 237 -41.76 3.05 18.31
C LEU A 237 -43.08 3.19 17.55
N PRO A 238 -44.20 2.66 18.08
CA PRO A 238 -45.48 2.75 17.40
C PRO A 238 -46.04 4.18 17.50
N GLY A 239 -46.27 4.81 16.36
CA GLY A 239 -47.10 6.03 16.26
C GLY A 239 -46.66 7.28 17.04
N THR A 240 -45.36 7.64 17.05
CA THR A 240 -44.84 8.80 17.80
C THR A 240 -45.00 10.18 17.12
N GLY A 241 -45.55 10.25 15.89
CA GLY A 241 -45.94 11.52 15.29
C GLY A 241 -47.20 12.09 15.95
N LYS A 242 -47.24 13.40 16.27
CA LYS A 242 -48.48 14.10 16.65
C LYS A 242 -49.53 13.82 15.56
N ASN A 243 -50.58 13.04 15.90
CA ASN A 243 -51.64 12.48 15.04
C ASN A 243 -51.39 11.06 14.45
N GLY A 244 -50.60 10.20 15.09
CA GLY A 244 -50.45 8.80 14.67
C GLY A 244 -49.55 8.66 13.44
N GLY A 245 -48.36 9.28 13.52
CA GLY A 245 -47.33 9.16 12.48
C GLY A 245 -46.88 7.71 12.20
N PRO A 246 -46.10 7.49 11.13
CA PRO A 246 -45.61 6.16 10.78
C PRO A 246 -44.76 5.56 11.90
N ASP A 247 -44.77 4.24 12.01
CA ASP A 247 -43.92 3.49 12.92
C ASP A 247 -42.44 3.77 12.65
N GLU A 248 -41.70 4.15 13.69
CA GLU A 248 -40.26 4.43 13.61
C GLU A 248 -39.48 3.22 14.14
N VAL A 249 -38.54 2.69 13.37
CA VAL A 249 -37.64 1.62 13.82
C VAL A 249 -36.24 2.17 13.99
N ARG A 250 -35.75 2.17 15.23
CA ARG A 250 -34.35 2.50 15.56
C ARG A 250 -33.55 1.21 15.68
N VAL A 251 -32.38 1.17 15.05
CA VAL A 251 -31.49 0.01 15.11
C VAL A 251 -30.24 0.39 15.88
N TYR A 252 -29.85 -0.46 16.83
CA TYR A 252 -28.63 -0.31 17.62
C TYR A 252 -27.74 -1.53 17.43
N SER A 253 -26.43 -1.34 17.59
CA SER A 253 -25.45 -2.43 17.50
C SER A 253 -24.43 -2.38 18.63
N GLU A 254 -24.13 -3.56 19.19
CA GLU A 254 -23.02 -3.79 20.12
C GLU A 254 -21.66 -3.89 19.41
N ARG A 255 -21.66 -3.96 18.07
CA ARG A 255 -20.46 -4.01 17.22
C ARG A 255 -20.42 -2.79 16.31
N PHE A 256 -19.26 -2.51 15.70
CA PHE A 256 -19.18 -1.52 14.62
C PHE A 256 -19.81 -2.09 13.34
N ALA A 257 -21.13 -2.26 13.28
CA ALA A 257 -21.83 -2.81 12.14
C ALA A 257 -22.84 -1.81 11.55
N CYS A 258 -22.90 -1.75 10.21
CA CYS A 258 -23.93 -1.02 9.49
C CYS A 258 -25.24 -1.84 9.50
N PRO A 259 -26.33 -1.31 10.08
CA PRO A 259 -27.62 -2.00 10.13
C PRO A 259 -28.17 -2.36 8.75
N ASP A 260 -28.00 -1.49 7.76
CA ASP A 260 -28.63 -1.66 6.46
C ASP A 260 -27.87 -2.54 5.48
N CYS A 261 -26.55 -2.45 5.53
CA CYS A 261 -25.68 -3.16 4.59
C CYS A 261 -25.17 -4.48 5.16
N GLY A 262 -25.30 -4.71 6.46
CA GLY A 262 -24.72 -5.86 7.16
C GLY A 262 -23.19 -5.86 7.15
N ILE A 263 -22.57 -4.71 6.86
CA ILE A 263 -21.11 -4.56 6.85
C ILE A 263 -20.67 -4.35 8.29
N SER A 264 -19.88 -5.29 8.81
CA SER A 264 -19.17 -5.12 10.08
C SER A 264 -17.78 -4.59 9.82
N LEU A 265 -17.43 -3.49 10.48
CA LEU A 265 -16.07 -3.04 10.62
C LEU A 265 -15.39 -3.81 11.76
N PRO A 266 -14.07 -4.05 11.67
CA PRO A 266 -13.28 -4.52 12.79
C PRO A 266 -13.19 -3.43 13.87
N GLU A 267 -12.64 -3.79 15.04
CA GLU A 267 -12.35 -2.80 16.07
C GLU A 267 -11.40 -1.71 15.53
N ILE A 268 -11.77 -0.45 15.79
CA ILE A 268 -11.03 0.71 15.31
C ILE A 268 -9.79 0.89 16.18
N GLU A 269 -8.64 0.52 15.62
CA GLU A 269 -7.34 0.63 16.27
C GLU A 269 -6.34 1.35 15.35
N PRO A 270 -5.27 1.97 15.88
CA PRO A 270 -4.28 2.69 15.07
C PRO A 270 -3.63 1.84 13.96
N ARG A 271 -3.56 0.52 14.14
CA ARG A 271 -3.03 -0.40 13.11
C ARG A 271 -3.91 -0.52 11.88
N LEU A 272 -5.22 -0.28 12.00
CA LEU A 272 -6.16 -0.28 10.88
C LEU A 272 -5.87 0.86 9.90
N PHE A 273 -5.26 1.94 10.38
CA PHE A 273 -4.84 3.08 9.57
C PHE A 273 -3.40 2.95 9.06
N SER A 274 -2.73 1.80 9.26
CA SER A 274 -1.39 1.56 8.74
C SER A 274 -1.44 0.81 7.43
N PHE A 275 -1.06 1.46 6.33
CA PHE A 275 -0.87 0.80 5.03
C PHE A 275 0.33 -0.17 5.03
N ASN A 276 1.19 -0.12 6.05
CA ASN A 276 2.30 -1.06 6.23
C ASN A 276 1.88 -2.33 6.99
N ALA A 277 0.72 -2.33 7.65
CA ALA A 277 0.18 -3.49 8.33
C ALA A 277 -0.86 -4.19 7.45
N PRO A 278 -0.92 -5.53 7.41
CA PRO A 278 -1.92 -6.26 6.60
C PRO A 278 -3.37 -5.84 6.86
N TYR A 279 -3.67 -5.39 8.10
CA TYR A 279 -5.00 -4.95 8.51
C TYR A 279 -5.45 -3.64 7.86
N GLY A 280 -4.53 -2.71 7.61
CA GLY A 280 -4.83 -1.40 7.01
C GLY A 280 -4.36 -1.26 5.56
N ALA A 281 -3.57 -2.21 5.07
CA ALA A 281 -3.08 -2.24 3.70
C ALA A 281 -4.23 -2.55 2.73
N CYS A 282 -4.29 -1.80 1.63
CA CYS A 282 -5.17 -2.15 0.52
C CYS A 282 -4.80 -3.54 -0.02
N PRO A 283 -5.76 -4.48 -0.17
CA PRO A 283 -5.48 -5.85 -0.59
C PRO A 283 -5.00 -5.94 -2.06
N THR A 284 -5.38 -4.98 -2.90
CA THR A 284 -5.01 -4.96 -4.33
C THR A 284 -3.53 -4.62 -4.52
N CYS A 285 -3.03 -3.58 -3.85
CA CYS A 285 -1.64 -3.11 -4.00
C CYS A 285 -0.74 -3.47 -2.82
N GLY A 286 -1.24 -4.22 -1.83
CA GLY A 286 -0.49 -4.57 -0.62
C GLY A 286 -0.01 -3.35 0.18
N GLY A 287 -0.79 -2.26 0.14
CA GLY A 287 -0.48 -0.99 0.81
C GLY A 287 0.58 -0.13 0.13
N LEU A 288 1.03 -0.47 -1.09
CA LEU A 288 2.00 0.33 -1.85
C LEU A 288 1.38 1.60 -2.46
N GLY A 289 0.07 1.60 -2.70
CA GLY A 289 -0.64 2.71 -3.35
C GLY A 289 -0.41 2.80 -4.87
N VAL A 290 0.43 1.93 -5.43
CA VAL A 290 0.74 1.86 -6.87
C VAL A 290 0.68 0.41 -7.35
N ASN A 291 0.29 0.23 -8.61
CA ASN A 291 0.39 -1.03 -9.35
C ASN A 291 1.29 -0.82 -10.56
N MET A 292 2.04 -1.85 -10.94
CA MET A 292 2.81 -1.85 -12.18
C MET A 292 1.90 -2.33 -13.30
N GLU A 293 1.56 -1.44 -14.22
CA GLU A 293 0.71 -1.72 -15.38
C GLU A 293 1.44 -1.30 -16.66
N TYR A 294 1.03 -1.90 -17.79
CA TYR A 294 1.57 -1.53 -19.09
C TYR A 294 1.04 -0.17 -19.52
N ASP A 295 1.95 0.72 -19.91
CA ASP A 295 1.62 1.99 -20.54
C ASP A 295 1.49 1.77 -22.05
N TRP A 296 0.25 1.57 -22.52
CA TRP A 296 -0.04 1.29 -23.92
C TRP A 296 0.35 2.43 -24.86
N ASP A 297 0.40 3.67 -24.37
CA ASP A 297 0.81 4.82 -25.18
C ASP A 297 2.32 4.79 -25.46
N ARG A 298 3.11 4.17 -24.56
CA ARG A 298 4.54 3.91 -24.80
C ARG A 298 4.80 2.71 -25.69
N ILE A 299 3.94 1.69 -25.63
CA ILE A 299 4.09 0.45 -26.39
C ILE A 299 3.63 0.64 -27.84
N MET A 300 2.57 1.43 -28.05
CA MET A 300 1.98 1.72 -29.35
C MET A 300 1.84 3.24 -29.53
N PRO A 301 2.96 3.95 -29.78
CA PRO A 301 2.97 5.41 -29.90
C PRO A 301 2.15 5.89 -31.10
N ASP A 302 2.03 5.07 -32.14
CA ASP A 302 1.15 5.32 -33.28
C ASP A 302 0.06 4.23 -33.34
N LYS A 303 -1.12 4.58 -32.82
CA LYS A 303 -2.28 3.68 -32.71
C LYS A 303 -3.00 3.44 -34.05
N GLU A 304 -2.69 4.24 -35.07
CA GLU A 304 -3.32 4.16 -36.40
C GLU A 304 -2.47 3.31 -37.37
N LYS A 305 -1.22 3.01 -36.98
CA LYS A 305 -0.33 2.15 -37.76
C LYS A 305 -0.81 0.71 -37.70
N SER A 306 -0.81 0.02 -38.84
CA SER A 306 -1.16 -1.39 -38.88
C SER A 306 -0.07 -2.25 -38.21
N PHE A 307 -0.44 -3.39 -37.61
CA PHE A 307 0.54 -4.32 -37.05
C PHE A 307 1.60 -4.73 -38.09
N ARG A 308 1.18 -4.88 -39.36
CA ARG A 308 2.05 -5.20 -40.49
C ARG A 308 3.13 -4.15 -40.75
N ASP A 309 2.82 -2.89 -40.50
CA ASP A 309 3.78 -1.79 -40.69
C ASP A 309 4.68 -1.59 -39.46
N GLY A 310 4.53 -2.43 -38.42
CA GLY A 310 5.26 -2.33 -37.16
C GLY A 310 4.64 -1.30 -36.23
N ALA A 311 3.36 -1.51 -35.87
CA ALA A 311 2.67 -0.75 -34.82
C ALA A 311 3.26 -0.99 -33.42
N ILE A 312 3.90 -2.14 -33.24
CA ILE A 312 4.60 -2.55 -32.02
C ILE A 312 6.00 -3.00 -32.44
N ASP A 313 7.04 -2.23 -32.07
CA ASP A 313 8.45 -2.59 -32.25
C ASP A 313 9.10 -2.71 -30.87
N VAL A 314 9.45 -3.92 -30.44
CA VAL A 314 10.05 -4.20 -29.13
C VAL A 314 11.51 -4.58 -29.32
N LYS A 315 12.39 -3.56 -29.24
CA LYS A 315 13.83 -3.75 -29.20
C LYS A 315 14.37 -3.49 -27.81
N GLY A 316 15.17 -4.42 -27.30
CA GLY A 316 15.73 -4.36 -25.95
C GLY A 316 17.25 -4.36 -25.95
N VAL A 317 17.83 -3.58 -25.03
CA VAL A 317 19.24 -3.71 -24.63
C VAL A 317 19.24 -3.94 -23.13
N LEU A 318 19.92 -4.98 -22.67
CA LEU A 318 19.95 -5.38 -21.27
C LEU A 318 21.39 -5.39 -20.75
N ALA A 319 21.59 -4.77 -19.59
CA ALA A 319 22.88 -4.61 -18.94
C ALA A 319 22.81 -5.03 -17.46
N ASP A 320 23.98 -5.12 -16.81
CA ASP A 320 24.17 -5.42 -15.40
C ASP A 320 23.52 -6.75 -14.99
N ARG A 321 22.61 -6.71 -14.01
CA ARG A 321 21.85 -7.86 -13.49
C ARG A 321 20.39 -7.84 -13.95
N ALA A 322 20.13 -7.25 -15.11
CA ALA A 322 18.77 -7.13 -15.61
C ALA A 322 18.14 -8.50 -15.88
N VAL A 323 16.86 -8.63 -15.48
CA VAL A 323 16.02 -9.78 -15.81
C VAL A 323 14.84 -9.29 -16.63
N LYS A 324 14.77 -9.74 -17.88
CA LYS A 324 13.63 -9.49 -18.77
C LYS A 324 12.82 -10.77 -18.93
N ILE A 325 11.50 -10.64 -18.82
CA ILE A 325 10.56 -11.70 -19.18
C ILE A 325 9.63 -11.12 -20.24
N PHE A 326 9.68 -11.68 -21.43
CA PHE A 326 8.78 -11.32 -22.53
C PHE A 326 7.85 -12.48 -22.83
N ARG A 327 6.54 -12.22 -22.76
CA ARG A 327 5.49 -13.16 -23.15
C ARG A 327 4.54 -12.43 -24.08
N GLY A 328 4.80 -12.52 -25.38
CA GLY A 328 3.85 -12.09 -26.38
C GLY A 328 2.98 -13.24 -26.85
N THR A 329 1.73 -12.91 -27.17
CA THR A 329 0.76 -13.85 -27.71
C THR A 329 0.07 -13.19 -28.90
N ILE A 330 0.21 -13.74 -30.09
CA ILE A 330 -0.67 -13.45 -31.22
C ILE A 330 -1.88 -14.38 -31.10
N ASP A 331 -3.09 -13.83 -31.00
CA ASP A 331 -4.33 -14.60 -30.83
C ASP A 331 -5.27 -14.34 -32.01
N PHE A 332 -5.20 -15.19 -33.04
CA PHE A 332 -6.10 -15.15 -34.19
C PHE A 332 -7.42 -15.84 -33.84
N ARG A 333 -8.46 -15.04 -33.61
CA ARG A 333 -9.81 -15.53 -33.28
C ARG A 333 -10.65 -15.71 -34.54
N ASN A 334 -11.67 -16.56 -34.44
CA ASN A 334 -12.70 -16.71 -35.49
C ASN A 334 -13.24 -15.35 -35.95
N GLY A 335 -13.25 -15.11 -37.27
CA GLY A 335 -13.63 -13.84 -37.90
C GLY A 335 -12.46 -12.90 -38.22
N SER A 336 -11.22 -13.38 -38.07
CA SER A 336 -9.99 -12.64 -38.41
C SER A 336 -9.40 -13.00 -39.78
N ALA A 337 -10.20 -13.60 -40.67
CA ALA A 337 -9.78 -13.99 -42.01
C ALA A 337 -9.06 -12.85 -42.77
N GLY A 338 -7.92 -13.18 -43.38
CA GLY A 338 -7.01 -12.25 -44.05
C GLY A 338 -6.05 -11.49 -43.12
N SER A 339 -6.08 -11.74 -41.81
CA SER A 339 -5.21 -11.04 -40.86
C SER A 339 -3.76 -11.53 -40.93
N VAL A 340 -2.84 -10.59 -40.73
CA VAL A 340 -1.40 -10.85 -40.66
C VAL A 340 -0.90 -10.38 -39.30
N GLY A 341 -0.21 -11.26 -38.58
CA GLY A 341 0.45 -10.95 -37.31
C GLY A 341 1.94 -11.28 -37.41
N ASP A 342 2.80 -10.34 -37.04
CA ASP A 342 4.25 -10.55 -36.95
C ASP A 342 4.73 -10.02 -35.60
N GLU A 343 5.25 -10.92 -34.76
CA GLU A 343 5.82 -10.61 -33.46
C GLU A 343 7.32 -10.94 -33.49
N GLN A 344 8.17 -9.91 -33.49
CA GLN A 344 9.62 -10.11 -33.41
C GLN A 344 10.17 -9.40 -32.19
N GLU A 345 10.92 -10.14 -31.39
CA GLU A 345 11.71 -9.60 -30.30
C GLU A 345 13.20 -9.62 -30.66
N ASP A 346 13.85 -8.47 -30.60
CA ASP A 346 15.30 -8.35 -30.82
C ASP A 346 15.95 -7.82 -29.53
N VAL A 347 16.75 -8.64 -28.86
CA VAL A 347 17.40 -8.28 -27.59
C VAL A 347 18.91 -8.45 -27.66
N LEU A 348 19.62 -7.38 -27.31
CA LEU A 348 21.08 -7.37 -27.13
C LEU A 348 21.41 -7.50 -25.64
N LEU A 349 22.19 -8.52 -25.29
CA LEU A 349 22.72 -8.72 -23.94
C LEU A 349 24.13 -8.13 -23.87
N LEU A 350 24.36 -7.23 -22.90
CA LEU A 350 25.65 -6.57 -22.73
C LEU A 350 26.55 -7.28 -21.72
N ASP A 351 25.97 -7.88 -20.68
CA ASP A 351 26.71 -8.52 -19.59
C ASP A 351 26.33 -10.00 -19.45
N GLU A 352 27.22 -10.79 -18.84
CA GLU A 352 27.05 -12.25 -18.77
C GLU A 352 25.92 -12.70 -17.85
N ASP A 353 25.66 -11.93 -16.79
CA ASP A 353 24.69 -12.24 -15.74
C ASP A 353 23.25 -11.82 -16.08
N VAL A 354 23.04 -11.30 -17.29
CA VAL A 354 21.72 -10.87 -17.76
C VAL A 354 20.85 -12.08 -18.13
N ILE A 355 19.60 -12.06 -17.69
CA ILE A 355 18.62 -13.10 -17.99
C ILE A 355 17.52 -12.54 -18.89
N ASN A 356 17.41 -13.05 -20.11
CA ASN A 356 16.23 -12.84 -20.96
C ASN A 356 15.43 -14.14 -21.10
N LYS A 357 14.15 -14.11 -20.71
CA LYS A 357 13.20 -15.21 -20.87
C LYS A 357 12.10 -14.80 -21.83
N THR A 358 12.15 -15.32 -23.04
CA THR A 358 11.19 -15.03 -24.09
C THR A 358 10.34 -16.25 -24.41
N VAL A 359 9.02 -16.07 -24.36
CA VAL A 359 8.03 -17.11 -24.70
C VAL A 359 6.98 -16.49 -25.63
N PRO A 360 7.24 -16.45 -26.95
CA PRO A 360 6.27 -15.97 -27.91
C PRO A 360 5.30 -17.10 -28.26
N VAL A 361 4.00 -16.81 -28.27
CA VAL A 361 2.94 -17.79 -28.49
C VAL A 361 2.04 -17.35 -29.64
N ILE A 362 1.65 -18.27 -30.51
CA ILE A 362 0.55 -18.03 -31.46
C ILE A 362 -0.61 -18.96 -31.10
N LEU A 363 -1.78 -18.37 -30.87
CA LEU A 363 -3.06 -19.04 -30.78
C LEU A 363 -3.83 -18.77 -32.07
N CYS A 364 -4.35 -19.83 -32.69
CA CYS A 364 -4.96 -19.74 -34.01
C CYS A 364 -6.26 -20.54 -34.05
N GLU A 365 -7.38 -19.83 -34.10
CA GLU A 365 -8.72 -20.39 -34.29
C GLU A 365 -9.29 -20.12 -35.70
N GLU A 366 -8.59 -19.33 -36.52
CA GLU A 366 -8.97 -18.95 -37.89
C GLU A 366 -8.04 -19.63 -38.91
N GLU A 367 -8.56 -20.05 -40.07
CA GLU A 367 -7.78 -20.81 -41.07
C GLU A 367 -7.05 -19.89 -42.07
N ASP A 368 -7.61 -18.71 -42.36
CA ASP A 368 -7.08 -17.76 -43.33
C ASP A 368 -6.29 -16.63 -42.64
N VAL A 369 -5.12 -16.95 -42.07
CA VAL A 369 -4.23 -15.98 -41.40
C VAL A 369 -2.74 -16.25 -41.68
N ASP A 370 -1.90 -15.20 -41.68
CA ASP A 370 -0.43 -15.30 -41.75
C ASP A 370 0.18 -14.84 -40.41
N GLY A 371 0.67 -15.79 -39.62
CA GLY A 371 1.25 -15.57 -38.31
C GLY A 371 2.75 -15.85 -38.27
N ARG A 372 3.54 -14.88 -37.82
CA ARG A 372 4.98 -15.03 -37.55
C ARG A 372 5.28 -14.61 -36.14
N HIS A 373 6.13 -15.38 -35.48
CA HIS A 373 6.68 -15.00 -34.18
C HIS A 373 8.15 -15.42 -34.10
N GLY A 374 8.98 -14.60 -33.47
CA GLY A 374 10.41 -14.86 -33.39
C GLY A 374 11.08 -14.04 -32.29
N ALA A 375 12.17 -14.58 -31.75
CA ALA A 375 13.02 -13.87 -30.83
C ALA A 375 14.48 -14.07 -31.19
N SER A 376 15.22 -12.99 -31.38
CA SER A 376 16.66 -12.97 -31.58
C SER A 376 17.31 -12.42 -30.33
N ILE A 377 18.09 -13.26 -29.65
CA ILE A 377 18.84 -12.89 -28.45
C ILE A 377 20.32 -13.04 -28.79
N GLY A 378 21.04 -11.93 -28.82
CA GLY A 378 22.45 -11.89 -29.20
C GLY A 378 23.29 -11.14 -28.18
N ARG A 379 24.57 -11.48 -28.09
CA ARG A 379 25.60 -10.64 -27.45
C ARG A 379 26.27 -9.77 -28.51
N LEU A 380 27.03 -8.76 -28.07
CA LEU A 380 27.92 -8.03 -28.96
C LEU A 380 28.92 -9.01 -29.58
N SER A 381 29.15 -8.87 -30.89
CA SER A 381 30.06 -9.76 -31.63
C SER A 381 31.50 -9.52 -31.20
N GLU A 382 32.13 -10.55 -30.63
CA GLU A 382 33.55 -10.52 -30.25
C GLU A 382 34.46 -10.26 -31.45
N ASP A 383 34.13 -10.80 -32.63
CA ASP A 383 34.88 -10.55 -33.87
C ASP A 383 34.85 -9.07 -34.29
N ILE A 384 33.69 -8.41 -34.14
CA ILE A 384 33.53 -6.99 -34.46
C ILE A 384 34.27 -6.14 -33.42
N LEU A 385 34.16 -6.48 -32.13
CA LEU A 385 34.89 -5.81 -31.07
C LEU A 385 36.41 -5.95 -31.26
N PHE A 386 36.88 -7.15 -31.60
CA PHE A 386 38.27 -7.41 -31.93
C PHE A 386 38.71 -6.62 -33.16
N TYR A 387 37.91 -6.60 -34.24
CA TYR A 387 38.22 -5.81 -35.43
C TYR A 387 38.37 -4.32 -35.12
N LEU A 388 37.45 -3.75 -34.33
CA LEU A 388 37.52 -2.35 -33.91
C LEU A 388 38.75 -2.09 -33.01
N ALA A 389 39.08 -3.02 -32.11
CA ALA A 389 40.29 -2.97 -31.31
C ALA A 389 41.57 -2.98 -32.16
N THR A 390 41.62 -3.76 -33.25
CA THR A 390 42.77 -3.73 -34.19
C THR A 390 42.93 -2.38 -34.91
N ARG A 391 41.91 -1.52 -34.88
CA ARG A 391 41.94 -0.15 -35.42
C ARG A 391 42.24 0.91 -34.36
N GLY A 392 42.62 0.50 -33.15
CA GLY A 392 42.96 1.41 -32.04
C GLY A 392 41.75 1.98 -31.31
N ILE A 393 40.55 1.41 -31.51
CA ILE A 393 39.35 1.77 -30.76
C ILE A 393 39.29 0.88 -29.51
N GLY A 394 39.34 1.47 -28.33
CA GLY A 394 39.23 0.72 -27.07
C GLY A 394 37.90 -0.05 -26.99
N GLU A 395 37.89 -1.17 -26.27
CA GLU A 395 36.74 -2.08 -26.19
C GLU A 395 35.43 -1.36 -25.77
N LYS A 396 35.50 -0.48 -24.78
CA LYS A 396 34.34 0.31 -24.30
C LYS A 396 33.81 1.30 -25.33
N GLU A 397 34.69 1.96 -26.08
CA GLU A 397 34.28 2.86 -27.17
C GLU A 397 33.73 2.06 -28.36
N ALA A 398 34.27 0.87 -28.63
CA ALA A 398 33.72 -0.06 -29.62
C ALA A 398 32.30 -0.53 -29.23
N GLN A 399 32.10 -0.93 -27.96
CA GLN A 399 30.78 -1.27 -27.41
C GLN A 399 29.80 -0.10 -27.55
N ARG A 400 30.22 1.12 -27.21
CA ARG A 400 29.41 2.34 -27.35
C ARG A 400 29.03 2.61 -28.81
N LEU A 401 29.96 2.47 -29.75
CA LEU A 401 29.69 2.64 -31.19
C LEU A 401 28.69 1.61 -31.70
N MET A 402 28.81 0.36 -31.28
CA MET A 402 27.85 -0.70 -31.64
C MET A 402 26.47 -0.45 -31.03
N LEU A 403 26.40 -0.03 -29.76
CA LEU A 403 25.17 0.35 -29.08
C LEU A 403 24.47 1.52 -29.78
N ARG A 404 25.22 2.59 -30.10
CA ARG A 404 24.70 3.72 -30.87
C ARG A 404 24.20 3.28 -32.24
N GLY A 405 24.96 2.45 -32.96
CA GLY A 405 24.53 1.91 -34.25
C GLY A 405 23.21 1.14 -34.18
N ARG A 406 23.04 0.30 -33.14
CA ARG A 406 21.83 -0.50 -32.92
C ARG A 406 20.63 0.35 -32.49
N LEU A 407 20.85 1.31 -31.61
CA LEU A 407 19.79 2.13 -31.01
C LEU A 407 19.45 3.38 -31.83
N ALA A 408 20.32 3.82 -32.76
CA ALA A 408 20.08 5.02 -33.57
C ALA A 408 18.79 4.95 -34.39
N GLY A 409 18.41 3.77 -34.89
CA GLY A 409 17.14 3.58 -35.59
C GLY A 409 15.93 3.83 -34.68
N ILE A 410 16.02 3.39 -33.42
CA ILE A 410 14.96 3.56 -32.41
C ILE A 410 14.89 5.02 -31.96
N ALA A 411 16.04 5.62 -31.64
CA ALA A 411 16.12 7.02 -31.22
C ALA A 411 15.50 7.98 -32.25
N ARG A 412 15.65 7.70 -33.56
CA ARG A 412 15.02 8.49 -34.63
C ARG A 412 13.50 8.31 -34.74
N ALA A 413 12.98 7.17 -34.28
CA ALA A 413 11.56 6.86 -34.32
C ALA A 413 10.81 7.37 -33.07
N ILE A 414 11.54 7.76 -32.01
CA ILE A 414 10.96 8.32 -30.79
C ILE A 414 10.70 9.82 -31.00
N PRO A 415 9.44 10.29 -30.92
CA PRO A 415 9.10 11.69 -31.12
C PRO A 415 9.47 12.59 -29.92
N ASP A 416 9.73 12.00 -28.75
CA ASP A 416 10.08 12.70 -27.52
C ASP A 416 11.61 12.93 -27.38
N GLU A 417 12.03 14.19 -27.48
CA GLU A 417 13.45 14.56 -27.36
C GLU A 417 14.06 14.24 -25.98
N GLU A 418 13.25 14.21 -24.92
CA GLU A 418 13.75 13.92 -23.57
C GLU A 418 14.12 12.44 -23.43
N THR A 419 13.27 11.54 -23.95
CA THR A 419 13.55 10.10 -24.02
C THR A 419 14.78 9.80 -24.87
N VAL A 420 14.96 10.49 -26.00
CA VAL A 420 16.17 10.35 -26.83
C VAL A 420 17.43 10.73 -26.04
N LYS A 421 17.41 11.86 -25.31
CA LYS A 421 18.52 12.27 -24.44
C LYS A 421 18.82 11.26 -23.34
N LEU A 422 17.79 10.62 -22.77
CA LEU A 422 17.96 9.58 -21.76
C LEU A 422 18.63 8.33 -22.33
N ILE A 423 18.27 7.93 -23.56
CA ILE A 423 18.89 6.81 -24.28
C ILE A 423 20.37 7.13 -24.54
N ASP A 424 20.68 8.31 -25.07
CA ASP A 424 22.05 8.73 -25.34
C ASP A 424 22.89 8.77 -24.05
N ALA A 425 22.32 9.30 -22.96
CA ALA A 425 22.97 9.32 -21.64
C ALA A 425 23.17 7.92 -21.05
N ALA A 426 22.31 6.95 -21.35
CA ALA A 426 22.49 5.56 -20.93
C ALA A 426 23.60 4.87 -21.73
N ILE A 427 23.65 5.07 -23.05
CA ILE A 427 24.72 4.56 -23.91
C ILE A 427 26.08 5.14 -23.47
N ASP A 428 26.12 6.44 -23.18
CA ASP A 428 27.35 7.13 -22.76
C ASP A 428 27.83 6.66 -21.40
N ARG A 429 26.91 6.35 -20.47
CA ARG A 429 27.25 5.78 -19.16
C ARG A 429 27.89 4.39 -19.29
N TYR A 430 27.32 3.50 -20.11
CA TYR A 430 27.85 2.15 -20.30
C TYR A 430 29.26 2.14 -20.93
N GLY A 431 29.58 3.15 -21.74
CA GLY A 431 30.88 3.29 -22.42
C GLY A 431 31.95 4.09 -21.66
N SER A 432 31.67 4.64 -20.48
CA SER A 432 32.61 5.48 -19.72
C SER A 432 33.36 4.68 -18.63
N ASP A 433 34.64 5.01 -18.38
CA ASP A 433 35.51 4.41 -17.34
C ASP A 433 35.10 4.75 -15.89
N GLY A 434 33.81 4.95 -15.63
CA GLY A 434 33.30 5.21 -14.29
C GLY A 434 32.78 3.93 -13.64
N GLU A 435 33.35 3.58 -12.49
CA GLU A 435 32.76 2.63 -11.55
C GLU A 435 31.25 2.92 -11.41
N SER A 436 30.44 1.90 -11.70
CA SER A 436 29.00 1.91 -11.49
C SER A 436 28.71 2.01 -9.98
N ASP A 437 28.30 3.20 -9.53
CA ASP A 437 27.72 3.48 -8.20
C ASP A 437 26.27 2.99 -8.07
#